data_AF-A0AAW9IY95-F1
#
_entry.id   AF-A0AAW9IY95-F1
#
_cell.length_a   1.000
_cell.length_b   1.000
_cell.length_c   1.000
_cell.angle_alpha   90.00
_cell.angle_beta   90.00
_cell.angle_gamma   90.00
#
_symmetry.space_group_name_H-M   'P 1'
#
loop_
_entity.id
_entity.type
_entity.pdbx_description
1 polymer ?
#
loop_
_entity_poly.entity_id
_entity_poly.type
_entity_poly.pdbx_seq_one_letter_code
_entity_poly.pdbx_strand_id
1 'polypeptide(L)' 'MIKAVRIDHRLVHGQVAFSWTKFLEADCILVASDNLMKDELKMTAMKIAQPTGVKLVMKSIDDSIKALNSG' A
#
# COMPACT_ATOMS: atom_id res chain seq x y z
N MET A 1 -2.01 -5.76 12.62
CA MET A 1 -0.72 -5.43 13.27
C MET A 1 0.28 -5.00 12.20
N ILE A 2 1.01 -3.89 12.38
CA ILE A 2 1.99 -3.40 11.40
C ILE A 2 3.25 -4.28 11.49
N LYS A 3 3.61 -4.96 10.40
CA LYS A 3 4.82 -5.80 10.34
C LYS A 3 6.07 -5.06 9.86
N ALA A 4 5.91 -4.07 8.98
CA ALA A 4 7.03 -3.26 8.46
C ALA A 4 6.54 -1.90 7.96
N VAL A 5 7.46 -0.94 7.89
CA VAL A 5 7.26 0.36 7.24
C VAL A 5 8.35 0.53 6.19
N ARG A 6 7.98 0.99 4.99
CA ARG A 6 8.88 1.18 3.86
C ARG A 6 8.58 2.50 3.17
N ILE A 7 9.63 3.25 2.87
CA ILE A 7 9.56 4.45 2.04
C ILE A 7 10.08 4.09 0.65
N ASP A 8 9.24 4.21 -0.37
CA ASP A 8 9.60 4.02 -1.78
C ASP A 8 8.72 4.92 -2.65
N HIS A 9 9.34 5.80 -3.44
CA HIS A 9 8.63 6.72 -4.33
C HIS A 9 7.83 6.01 -5.44
N ARG A 10 8.16 4.75 -5.75
CA ARG A 10 7.47 3.92 -6.75
C ARG A 10 6.31 3.11 -6.17
N LEU A 11 6.15 3.10 -4.85
CA LEU A 11 5.04 2.46 -4.14
C LEU A 11 4.96 0.94 -4.42
N VAL A 12 3.84 0.46 -4.98
CA VAL A 12 3.63 -0.96 -5.30
C VAL A 12 4.10 -1.20 -6.73
N HIS A 13 5.27 -1.82 -6.89
CA HIS A 13 5.86 -2.07 -8.20
C HIS A 13 6.67 -3.37 -8.29
N GLY A 14 6.64 -3.96 -9.48
CA GLY A 14 7.44 -5.11 -9.87
C GLY A 14 7.36 -6.30 -8.90
N GLN A 15 8.41 -7.12 -8.91
CA GLN A 15 8.54 -8.27 -8.02
C GLN A 15 8.87 -7.89 -6.57
N VAL A 16 9.23 -6.63 -6.33
CA VAL A 16 9.61 -6.14 -5.01
C VAL A 16 8.41 -6.21 -4.06
N ALA A 17 7.23 -5.76 -4.51
CA ALA A 17 6.00 -5.85 -3.70
C ALA A 17 5.68 -7.30 -3.31
N PHE A 18 5.76 -8.24 -4.25
CA PHE A 18 5.53 -9.67 -4.01
C PHE A 18 6.55 -10.28 -3.03
N SER A 19 7.82 -9.92 -3.17
CA SER A 19 8.89 -10.45 -2.32
C SER A 19 8.70 -10.01 -0.86
N TRP A 20 8.34 -8.74 -0.64
CA TRP A 20 8.11 -8.21 0.71
C TRP A 20 6.86 -8.79 1.35
N THR A 21 5.73 -8.85 0.63
CA THR A 21 4.49 -9.39 1.20
C THR A 21 4.63 -10.87 1.55
N LYS A 22 5.32 -11.65 0.71
CA LYS A 22 5.61 -13.05 0.98
C LYS A 22 6.55 -13.23 2.17
N PHE A 23 7.66 -12.47 2.22
CA PHE A 23 8.63 -12.57 3.31
C PHE A 23 8.05 -12.17 4.66
N LEU A 24 7.21 -11.14 4.70
CA LEU A 24 6.57 -10.66 5.93
C LEU A 24 5.32 -11.46 6.28
N GLU A 25 4.82 -12.31 5.38
CA GLU A 25 3.47 -12.91 5.48
C GLU A 25 2.42 -11.82 5.75
N ALA A 26 2.47 -10.74 4.97
CA ALA A 26 1.56 -9.62 5.07
C ALA A 26 0.38 -9.83 4.11
N ASP A 27 -0.82 -9.73 4.65
CA ASP A 27 -2.11 -9.86 3.94
C ASP A 27 -2.68 -8.50 3.51
N CYS A 28 -2.03 -7.40 3.88
CA CYS A 28 -2.47 -6.04 3.59
C CYS A 28 -1.28 -5.09 3.32
N ILE A 29 -1.44 -4.22 2.33
CA ILE A 29 -0.57 -3.08 2.06
C ILE A 29 -1.40 -1.80 2.25
N LEU A 30 -0.95 -0.91 3.14
CA LEU A 30 -1.46 0.45 3.25
C LEU A 30 -0.47 1.41 2.59
N VAL A 31 -0.92 2.12 1.55
CA VAL A 31 -0.20 3.22 0.93
C VAL A 31 -0.79 4.54 1.44
N ALA A 32 0.00 5.27 2.21
CA ALA A 32 -0.36 6.58 2.75
C ALA A 32 0.29 7.68 1.89
N SER A 33 -0.48 8.33 1.01
CA SER A 33 0.04 9.38 0.11
C SER A 33 -1.06 10.29 -0.43
N ASP A 34 -1.01 11.58 -0.10
CA ASP A 34 -1.98 12.57 -0.59
C ASP A 34 -1.89 12.79 -2.11
N ASN A 35 -0.67 12.67 -2.66
CA ASN A 35 -0.45 12.84 -4.09
C ASN A 35 -1.02 11.66 -4.89
N LEU A 36 -0.93 10.44 -4.36
CA LEU A 36 -1.54 9.28 -4.98
C LEU A 36 -3.07 9.42 -5.04
N MET A 37 -3.68 9.94 -3.97
CA MET A 37 -5.15 10.12 -3.92
C MET A 37 -5.69 11.11 -4.96
N LYS A 38 -4.83 11.96 -5.51
CA LYS A 38 -5.17 12.94 -6.56
C LYS A 38 -4.90 12.45 -7.98
N ASP A 39 -4.33 11.25 -8.13
CA ASP A 39 -3.89 10.70 -9.41
C ASP A 39 -4.56 9.33 -9.67
N GLU A 40 -5.69 9.37 -10.36
CA GLU A 40 -6.51 8.20 -10.65
C GLU A 40 -5.79 7.17 -11.52
N LEU A 41 -4.94 7.62 -12.45
CA LEU A 41 -4.16 6.75 -13.31
C LEU A 41 -3.13 5.97 -12.48
N LYS A 42 -2.41 6.65 -11.57
CA LYS A 42 -1.48 5.97 -10.64
C LYS A 42 -2.23 5.03 -9.70
N MET A 43 -3.37 5.42 -9.15
CA MET A 43 -4.17 4.51 -8.30
C MET A 43 -4.57 3.25 -9.04
N THR A 44 -4.95 3.37 -10.32
CA THR A 44 -5.29 2.22 -11.17
C THR A 44 -4.08 1.35 -11.43
N ALA A 45 -2.92 1.95 -11.72
CA ALA A 45 -1.67 1.21 -11.88
C ALA A 45 -1.28 0.43 -10.60
N MET A 46 -1.46 1.01 -9.42
CA MET A 46 -1.19 0.33 -8.14
C MET A 46 -2.12 -0.88 -7.93
N LYS A 47 -3.40 -0.77 -8.32
CA LYS A 47 -4.34 -1.90 -8.26
C LYS A 47 -3.92 -3.04 -9.18
N ILE A 48 -3.38 -2.74 -10.36
CA ILE A 48 -2.85 -3.75 -11.29
C ILE A 48 -1.60 -4.41 -10.72
N ALA A 49 -0.76 -3.64 -10.03
CA ALA A 49 0.48 -4.13 -9.40
C ALA A 49 0.26 -4.87 -8.06
N GLN A 50 -0.98 -4.93 -7.56
CA GLN A 50 -1.33 -5.54 -6.28
C GLN A 50 -1.01 -7.04 -6.28
N PRO A 51 -0.23 -7.53 -5.28
CA PRO A 51 0.01 -8.96 -5.14
C PRO A 51 -1.28 -9.74 -4.90
N THR A 52 -1.41 -10.92 -5.52
CA THR A 52 -2.56 -11.79 -5.35
C THR A 52 -2.75 -12.20 -3.89
N GLY A 53 -3.98 -12.11 -3.39
CA GLY A 53 -4.32 -12.47 -2.01
C GLY A 53 -3.94 -11.43 -0.96
N VAL A 54 -3.36 -10.29 -1.35
CA VAL A 54 -3.02 -9.18 -0.45
C VAL A 54 -3.99 -8.04 -0.68
N LYS A 55 -4.61 -7.49 0.37
CA LYS A 55 -5.49 -6.31 0.28
C LYS A 55 -4.65 -5.05 0.08
N LEU A 56 -4.97 -4.26 -0.94
CA LEU A 56 -4.38 -2.92 -1.13
C LEU A 56 -5.33 -1.84 -0.61
N VAL A 57 -4.85 -1.01 0.31
CA VAL A 57 -5.54 0.17 0.82
C VAL A 57 -4.72 1.40 0.45
N MET A 58 -5.34 2.38 -0.21
CA MET A 58 -4.71 3.66 -0.57
C MET A 58 -5.50 4.78 0.09
N LYS A 59 -4.82 5.64 0.85
CA LYS A 59 -5.43 6.72 1.64
C LYS A 59 -4.53 7.95 1.66
N SER A 60 -5.14 9.09 2.00
CA SER A 60 -4.42 10.29 2.43
C SER A 60 -3.64 10.00 3.72
N ILE A 61 -2.71 10.88 4.08
CA ILE A 61 -1.99 10.76 5.36
C ILE A 61 -2.97 10.80 6.53
N ASP A 62 -3.88 11.77 6.54
CA ASP A 62 -4.86 11.94 7.62
C ASP A 62 -5.80 10.73 7.76
N ASP A 63 -6.29 10.20 6.65
CA ASP A 63 -7.17 9.03 6.69
C ASP A 63 -6.42 7.74 7.06
N SER A 64 -5.12 7.67 6.75
CA SER A 64 -4.26 6.58 7.19
C SER A 64 -4.08 6.60 8.70
N ILE A 65 -3.84 7.77 9.30
CA ILE A 65 -3.75 7.93 10.76
C ILE A 65 -5.05 7.50 11.43
N LYS A 66 -6.19 7.98 10.93
CA LYS A 66 -7.51 7.60 11.46
C LYS A 66 -7.73 6.09 11.38
N ALA A 67 -7.43 5.48 10.23
CA ALA A 67 -7.61 4.05 10.02
C ALA A 67 -6.74 3.20 10.97
N LEU A 68 -5.50 3.64 11.24
CA LEU A 68 -4.60 2.96 12.15
C LEU A 68 -5.03 3.08 13.62
N ASN A 69 -5.61 4.21 14.02
CA ASN A 69 -6.09 4.42 15.39
C ASN A 69 -7.46 3.79 15.68
N SER A 70 -8.28 3.55 14.64
CA SER A 70 -9.62 2.95 14.77
C SER A 70 -9.64 1.43 14.80
N GLY A 71 -8.52 0.79 14.47
CA GLY A 71 -8.37 -0.68 14.46
C GLY A 71 -7.60 -1.17 15.67
#